data_AF-A0A9E4XXH1-F1
#
_entry.id   AF-A0A9E4XXH1-F1
#
_cell.length_a   1.000
_cell.length_b   1.000
_cell.length_c   1.000
_cell.angle_alpha   90.00
_cell.angle_beta   90.00
_cell.angle_gamma   90.00
#
_symmetry.space_group_name_H-M   'P 1'
#
loop_
_entity.id
_entity.type
_entity.pdbx_description
1 polymer ?
#
loop_
_entity_poly.entity_id
_entity_poly.type
_entity_poly.pdbx_seq_one_letter_code
_entity_poly.pdbx_strand_id
1 'polypeptide(L)'
;MIVASDTVTVAGLTSPDATLSVNGDLVTPEADGRFSIEVYISPEENPLAIEIIATSITGEQQSVVRTVIFIPGGRPLLVTNP
;
A
#
# COMPACT_ATOMS: atom_id res chain seq x y z
N MET A 1 -8.77 4.32 -2.26
CA MET A 1 -8.05 5.60 -2.50
C MET A 1 -7.96 5.82 -4.00
N ILE A 2 -8.07 7.06 -4.50
CA ILE A 2 -7.86 7.36 -5.92
C ILE A 2 -6.54 8.13 -6.05
N VAL A 3 -5.69 7.76 -7.00
CA VAL A 3 -4.39 8.40 -7.28
C VAL A 3 -4.24 8.70 -8.77
N ALA A 4 -3.51 9.77 -9.08
CA ALA A 4 -3.15 10.13 -10.45
C ALA A 4 -1.66 9.91 -10.76
N SER A 5 -0.86 9.59 -9.73
CA SER A 5 0.53 9.16 -9.87
C SER A 5 0.57 7.63 -10.03
N ASP A 6 1.55 7.14 -10.77
CA ASP A 6 1.87 5.71 -10.95
C ASP A 6 2.69 5.15 -9.77
N THR A 7 2.77 5.91 -8.69
CA THR A 7 3.46 5.56 -7.45
C THR A 7 2.58 5.92 -6.25
N VAL A 8 2.59 5.06 -5.23
CA VAL A 8 1.96 5.34 -3.95
C VAL A 8 2.93 4.99 -2.81
N THR A 9 3.00 5.88 -1.83
CA THR A 9 3.77 5.62 -0.61
C THR A 9 2.93 4.80 0.36
N VAL A 10 3.45 3.64 0.76
CA VAL A 10 2.89 2.82 1.83
C VAL A 10 3.77 3.01 3.06
N ALA A 11 3.23 3.67 4.07
CA ALA A 11 3.94 3.96 5.31
C ALA A 11 3.10 3.57 6.53
N GLY A 12 3.79 3.25 7.62
CA GLY A 12 3.15 2.84 8.85
C GLY A 12 4.13 2.54 9.98
N LEU A 13 3.59 1.93 11.03
CA LEU A 13 4.33 1.48 12.20
C LEU A 13 3.98 0.00 12.42
N THR A 14 4.99 -0.82 12.68
CA THR A 14 4.87 -2.21 13.10
C THR A 14 5.70 -2.43 14.37
N SER A 15 5.63 -3.61 14.98
CA SER A 15 6.57 -3.96 16.04
C SER A 15 8.01 -3.99 15.48
N PRO A 16 9.03 -3.46 16.18
CA PRO A 16 10.41 -3.43 15.70
C PRO A 16 11.02 -4.81 15.37
N ASP A 17 10.43 -5.88 15.91
CA ASP A 17 10.83 -7.26 15.74
C ASP A 17 9.98 -8.02 14.70
N ALA A 18 9.05 -7.34 14.03
CA ALA A 18 8.17 -7.96 13.04
C ALA A 18 8.85 -8.12 11.69
N THR A 19 8.62 -9.28 11.05
CA THR A 19 8.82 -9.43 9.61
C THR A 19 7.64 -8.76 8.90
N LEU A 20 7.92 -7.80 8.02
CA LEU A 20 6.91 -7.06 7.26
C LEU A 20 6.98 -7.46 5.77
N SER A 21 5.84 -7.67 5.14
CA SER A 21 5.73 -7.73 3.69
C SER A 21 4.68 -6.78 3.15
N VAL A 22 4.93 -6.26 1.95
CA VAL A 22 3.97 -5.48 1.16
C VAL A 22 3.84 -6.14 -0.20
N ASN A 23 2.64 -6.58 -0.57
CA ASN A 23 2.37 -7.38 -1.78
C ASN A 23 3.25 -8.64 -1.89
N GLY A 24 3.65 -9.22 -0.75
CA GLY A 24 4.54 -10.39 -0.69
C GLY A 24 6.03 -10.06 -0.69
N ASP A 25 6.42 -8.83 -1.02
CA ASP A 25 7.82 -8.38 -0.96
C ASP A 25 8.21 -8.03 0.47
N LEU A 26 9.35 -8.56 0.93
CA LEU A 26 9.85 -8.28 2.28
C LEU A 26 10.34 -6.83 2.39
N VAL A 27 9.84 -6.16 3.42
CA VAL A 27 10.24 -4.80 3.81
C VAL A 27 10.91 -4.88 5.17
N THR A 28 12.06 -4.24 5.32
CA THR A 28 12.73 -4.10 6.61
C THR A 28 12.30 -2.77 7.25
N PRO A 29 11.55 -2.79 8.37
CA PRO A 29 11.27 -1.58 9.13
C PRO A 29 12.55 -0.99 9.73
N GLU A 30 12.51 0.28 10.10
CA GLU A 30 13.51 0.93 10.93
C GLU A 30 13.53 0.31 12.33
N ALA A 31 14.59 0.61 13.11
CA ALA A 31 14.79 0.05 14.45
C ALA A 31 13.67 0.39 15.45
N ASP A 32 12.84 1.40 15.15
CA ASP A 32 11.67 1.77 15.94
C ASP A 32 10.34 1.26 15.36
N GLY A 33 10.40 0.44 14.31
CA GLY A 33 9.25 -0.18 13.65
C GLY A 33 8.61 0.66 12.55
N ARG A 34 9.13 1.86 12.24
CA ARG A 34 8.61 2.67 11.12
C ARG A 34 9.00 2.06 9.78
N PHE A 35 8.12 2.20 8.79
CA PHE A 35 8.46 1.89 7.41
C PHE A 35 7.78 2.87 6.47
N SER A 36 8.41 3.10 5.32
CA SER A 36 7.87 3.89 4.22
C SER A 36 8.47 3.37 2.93
N ILE A 37 7.66 2.78 2.06
CA ILE A 37 8.09 2.26 0.77
C ILE A 37 7.26 2.84 -0.37
N GLU A 38 7.84 2.89 -1.56
CA GLU A 38 7.12 3.22 -2.78
C GLU A 38 6.61 1.93 -3.44
N VAL A 39 5.33 1.90 -3.74
CA VAL A 39 4.70 0.86 -4.56
C VAL A 39 4.37 1.46 -5.91
N TYR A 40 4.92 0.88 -6.96
CA TYR A 40 4.62 1.25 -8.34
C TYR A 40 3.28 0.63 -8.76
N ILE A 41 2.49 1.39 -9.51
CA ILE A 41 1.17 0.98 -9.97
C ILE A 41 1.24 0.74 -11.46
N SER A 42 1.03 -0.51 -11.87
CA SER A 42 0.80 -0.83 -13.28
C SER A 42 -0.64 -0.49 -13.67
N PRO A 43 -0.89 0.16 -14.82
CA PRO A 43 -2.24 0.34 -15.36
C PRO A 43 -2.99 -0.99 -15.55
N GLU A 44 -2.27 -2.10 -15.76
CA GLU A 44 -2.84 -3.45 -15.93
C GLU A 44 -3.38 -4.03 -14.62
N GLU A 45 -2.93 -3.53 -13.47
CA GLU A 45 -3.29 -4.01 -12.13
C GLU A 45 -4.34 -3.11 -11.46
N ASN A 46 -4.98 -2.21 -12.21
CA ASN A 46 -5.96 -1.26 -11.70
C ASN A 46 -7.39 -1.85 -11.70
N PRO A 47 -8.11 -1.93 -10.55
CA PRO A 47 -7.74 -1.44 -9.22
C PRO A 47 -6.73 -2.34 -8.50
N LEU A 48 -5.73 -1.72 -7.88
CA LEU A 48 -4.66 -2.41 -7.17
C LEU A 48 -5.07 -2.65 -5.71
N ALA A 49 -4.97 -3.90 -5.25
CA ALA A 49 -5.07 -4.23 -3.84
C ALA A 49 -3.65 -4.31 -3.25
N ILE A 50 -3.35 -3.41 -2.31
CA ILE A 50 -2.10 -3.43 -1.55
C ILE A 50 -2.34 -4.21 -0.27
N GLU A 51 -1.68 -5.35 -0.12
CA GLU A 51 -1.69 -6.15 1.10
C GLU A 51 -0.43 -5.90 1.91
N ILE A 52 -0.59 -5.66 3.20
CA ILE A 52 0.49 -5.46 4.16
C ILE A 52 0.34 -6.53 5.23
N ILE A 53 1.36 -7.35 5.43
CA ILE A 53 1.38 -8.40 6.45
C ILE A 53 2.56 -8.16 7.39
N ALA A 54 2.28 -8.11 8.69
CA ALA A 54 3.30 -8.06 9.72
C ALA A 54 3.18 -9.28 10.64
N THR A 55 4.29 -9.99 10.86
CA THR A 55 4.37 -11.14 11.76
C THR A 55 5.47 -10.91 12.79
N SER A 56 5.10 -10.90 14.07
CA SER A 56 6.05 -10.76 15.19
C SER A 56 6.84 -12.05 15.44
N ILE A 57 7.88 -11.97 16.29
CA ILE A 57 8.71 -13.13 16.65
C ILE A 57 7.96 -14.21 17.43
N THR A 58 6.83 -13.86 18.08
CA THR A 58 5.98 -14.82 18.78
C THR A 58 4.97 -15.49 17.84
N GLY A 59 4.96 -15.09 16.56
CA GLY A 59 4.06 -15.62 15.53
C GLY A 59 2.71 -14.91 15.45
N GLU A 60 2.47 -13.85 16.23
CA GLU A 60 1.27 -13.02 16.03
C GLU A 60 1.35 -12.31 14.68
N GLN A 61 0.31 -12.44 13.87
CA GLN A 61 0.22 -11.88 12.53
C GLN A 61 -0.96 -10.90 12.42
N GLN A 62 -0.73 -9.78 11.76
CA GLN A 62 -1.76 -8.82 11.36
C GLN A 62 -1.68 -8.55 9.85
N SER A 63 -2.83 -8.37 9.21
CA SER A 63 -2.92 -8.03 7.78
C SER A 63 -3.83 -6.82 7.55
N VAL A 64 -3.43 -5.97 6.62
CA VAL A 64 -4.17 -4.79 6.18
C VAL A 64 -4.21 -4.77 4.66
N VAL A 65 -5.42 -4.70 4.10
CA VAL A 65 -5.63 -4.53 2.65
C VAL A 65 -6.13 -3.11 2.36
N ARG A 66 -5.55 -2.47 1.35
CA ARG A 66 -5.95 -1.14 0.86
C ARG A 66 -6.12 -1.16 -0.65
N THR A 67 -7.32 -0.80 -1.12
CA THR A 67 -7.60 -0.67 -2.55
C THR A 67 -7.21 0.72 -3.07
N VAL A 68 -6.41 0.75 -4.13
CA VAL A 68 -5.96 1.94 -4.84
C VAL A 68 -6.51 1.90 -6.27
N ILE A 69 -7.15 2.98 -6.69
CA ILE A 69 -7.66 3.17 -8.04
C ILE A 69 -6.76 4.21 -8.71
N PHE A 70 -6.06 3.82 -9.75
CA PHE A 70 -5.22 4.71 -10.54
C PHE A 70 -6.00 5.31 -11.70
N ILE A 71 -5.98 6.64 -11.82
CA ILE A 71 -6.62 7.37 -12.92
C ILE A 71 -5.56 8.29 -13.54
N PRO A 72 -4.80 7.80 -14.55
CA PRO A 72 -3.78 8.62 -15.20
C PRO A 72 -4.41 9.86 -15.84
N GLY A 73 -3.79 11.01 -15.63
CA GLY A 73 -4.26 12.28 -16.20
C GLY A 73 -5.53 12.85 -15.57
N GLY A 74 -6.00 12.28 -14.44
CA GLY A 74 -7.01 12.80 -13.52
C GLY A 74 -7.90 13.94 -14.02
N ARG A 75 -8.74 13.70 -15.03
CA ARG A 75 -9.87 14.59 -15.33
C ARG A 75 -11.02 14.21 -14.40
N PRO A 76 -11.53 15.13 -13.56
CA PRO A 76 -12.72 14.87 -12.76
C PRO A 76 -13.89 14.50 -13.69
N LEU A 77 -14.62 13.45 -13.37
CA LEU A 77 -15.87 13.14 -14.05
C LEU A 77 -16.86 14.29 -13.76
N LEU A 78 -17.18 15.09 -14.77
CA LEU A 78 -18.28 16.04 -14.69
C LEU A 78 -19.59 15.24 -14.74
N VAL A 79 -20.25 15.11 -13.59
CA VAL A 79 -21.63 14.59 -13.55
C VAL A 79 -22.55 15.72 -14.01
N THR A 80 -22.93 15.72 -15.29
CA THR A 80 -24.00 16.59 -15.79
C THR A 80 -25.33 15.86 -15.62
N ASN A 81 -26.19 16.37 -14.73
CA ASN A 81 -27.59 15.93 -14.68
C ASN A 81 -28.33 16.56 -15.88
N PRO A 82 -29.19 15.83 -16.62
CA PRO A 82 -29.99 16.40 -17.70
C PRO A 82 -30.98 17.46 -17.22
#